data_AF-A0AAJ3F4C5-F1
#
_entry.id   AF-A0AAJ3F4C5-F1
#
_cell.length_a   1.000
_cell.length_b   1.000
_cell.length_c   1.000
_cell.angle_alpha   90.00
_cell.angle_beta   90.00
_cell.angle_gamma   90.00
#
_symmetry.space_group_name_H-M   'P 1'
#
loop_
_entity.id
_entity.type
_entity.pdbx_description
1 polymer ?
#
loop_
_entity_poly.entity_id
_entity_poly.type
_entity_poly.pdbx_seq_one_letter_code
_entity_poly.pdbx_strand_id
1 'polypeptide(L)'
;PEPGDYGNVVITRHDIGGTSVWALYGHMDAASIEGKTVGQKVSAGEEIAWFGARHENGGWEPHLHFQLSLVEPGTHDLPGVVAPEDREQALLDYPDPRLVLGPLY
;
A
#
# COMPACT_ATOMS: atom_id res chain seq x y z
N PRO A 1 9.04 -5.02 -11.53
CA PRO A 1 9.56 -4.26 -10.38
C PRO A 1 11.08 -4.14 -10.42
N GLU A 2 11.57 -2.93 -10.14
CA GLU A 2 12.99 -2.65 -10.03
C GLU A 2 13.52 -3.02 -8.63
N PRO A 3 14.84 -3.23 -8.46
CA PRO A 3 15.42 -3.44 -7.13
C PRO A 3 15.12 -2.28 -6.18
N GLY A 4 14.59 -2.58 -4.99
CA GLY A 4 14.23 -1.60 -3.96
C GLY A 4 12.82 -1.01 -4.10
N ASP A 5 12.09 -1.32 -5.17
CA ASP A 5 10.69 -0.92 -5.39
C ASP A 5 9.73 -1.76 -4.52
N TYR A 6 8.44 -1.39 -4.52
CA TYR A 6 7.36 -2.11 -3.85
C TYR A 6 7.02 -3.46 -4.48
N GLY A 7 7.66 -3.90 -5.57
CA GLY A 7 7.24 -5.16 -6.21
C GLY A 7 5.88 -5.00 -6.91
N ASN A 8 5.01 -6.00 -6.77
CA ASN A 8 3.61 -5.85 -7.13
C ASN A 8 2.83 -5.19 -5.99
N VAL A 9 1.78 -4.43 -6.32
CA VAL A 9 0.98 -3.71 -5.33
C VAL A 9 -0.51 -3.95 -5.51
N VAL A 10 -1.23 -3.88 -4.40
CA VAL A 10 -2.69 -3.68 -4.38
C VAL A 10 -2.97 -2.38 -3.64
N ILE A 11 -3.84 -1.54 -4.19
CA ILE A 11 -4.32 -0.33 -3.53
C ILE A 11 -5.82 -0.44 -3.35
N THR A 12 -6.28 -0.29 -2.11
CA THR A 12 -7.72 -0.23 -1.78
C THR A 12 -8.11 1.18 -1.41
N ARG A 13 -9.27 1.65 -1.89
CA ARG A 13 -9.89 2.91 -1.47
C ARG A 13 -11.01 2.63 -0.48
N HIS A 14 -10.99 3.34 0.64
CA HIS A 14 -12.01 3.29 1.69
C HIS A 14 -12.63 4.66 1.86
N ASP A 15 -13.95 4.73 2.02
CA ASP A 15 -14.65 5.97 2.30
C ASP A 15 -15.12 5.95 3.77
N ILE A 16 -14.45 6.73 4.63
CA ILE A 16 -14.65 6.73 6.08
C ILE A 16 -15.16 8.10 6.51
N GLY A 17 -16.43 8.19 6.91
CA GLY A 17 -17.01 9.46 7.37
C GLY A 17 -17.00 10.58 6.33
N GLY A 18 -16.96 10.25 5.03
CA GLY A 18 -16.86 11.21 3.93
C GLY A 18 -15.43 11.55 3.51
N THR A 19 -14.42 10.98 4.17
CA THR A 19 -13.01 11.09 3.79
C THR A 19 -12.58 9.82 3.04
N SER A 20 -12.02 9.99 1.84
CA SER A 20 -11.40 8.88 1.14
C SER A 20 -10.00 8.62 1.69
N VAL A 21 -9.68 7.34 1.91
CA VAL A 21 -8.39 6.85 2.39
C VAL A 21 -7.93 5.75 1.44
N TRP A 22 -6.70 5.84 0.98
CA TRP A 22 -6.06 4.81 0.18
C TRP A 22 -5.09 4.01 1.05
N ALA A 23 -5.18 2.69 0.97
CA ALA A 23 -4.26 1.78 1.63
C ALA A 23 -3.51 0.97 0.57
N LEU A 24 -2.18 1.10 0.55
CA LEU A 24 -1.27 0.38 -0.32
C LEU A 24 -0.71 -0.84 0.41
N TYR A 25 -0.78 -1.98 -0.27
CA TYR A 25 -0.20 -3.25 0.11
C TYR A 25 0.90 -3.56 -0.92
N GLY A 26 2.15 -3.36 -0.52
CA GLY A 26 3.32 -3.59 -1.34
C GLY A 26 3.95 -4.95 -1.07
N HIS A 27 4.82 -5.36 -1.97
CA HIS A 27 5.55 -6.62 -2.00
C HIS A 27 4.64 -7.83 -2.28
N MET A 28 3.63 -7.65 -3.12
CA MET A 28 2.66 -8.71 -3.42
C MET A 28 3.21 -9.77 -4.39
N ASP A 29 2.71 -11.00 -4.25
CA ASP A 29 2.93 -12.12 -5.16
C ASP A 29 2.21 -11.85 -6.49
N ALA A 30 2.90 -12.08 -7.61
CA ALA A 30 2.38 -11.76 -8.94
C ALA A 30 1.13 -12.59 -9.30
N ALA A 31 1.09 -13.87 -8.92
CA ALA A 31 -0.05 -14.73 -9.19
C ALA A 31 -1.27 -14.34 -8.35
N SER A 32 -1.05 -13.89 -7.12
CA SER A 32 -2.12 -13.49 -6.20
C SER A 32 -2.88 -12.25 -6.67
N ILE A 33 -2.25 -11.40 -7.49
CA ILE A 33 -2.86 -10.19 -8.05
C ILE A 33 -3.45 -10.38 -9.45
N GLU A 34 -3.26 -11.56 -10.05
CA GLU A 34 -3.81 -11.86 -11.37
C GLU A 34 -5.35 -11.77 -11.34
N GLY A 35 -5.93 -11.16 -12.38
CA GLY A 35 -7.37 -10.98 -12.50
C GLY A 35 -7.98 -9.86 -11.64
N LYS A 36 -7.18 -9.16 -10.82
CA LYS A 36 -7.67 -7.97 -10.09
C LYS A 36 -7.81 -6.78 -11.03
N THR A 37 -8.84 -5.99 -10.80
CA THR A 37 -9.14 -4.81 -11.63
C THR A 37 -9.46 -3.58 -10.78
N VAL A 38 -9.09 -2.40 -11.28
CA VAL A 38 -9.49 -1.13 -10.67
C VAL A 38 -11.02 -1.05 -10.57
N GLY A 39 -11.52 -0.68 -9.40
CA GLY A 39 -12.96 -0.61 -9.12
C GLY A 39 -13.58 -1.93 -8.64
N GLN A 40 -12.82 -3.02 -8.60
CA GLN A 40 -13.24 -4.26 -7.94
C GLN A 40 -13.61 -3.96 -6.47
N LYS A 41 -14.77 -4.46 -6.06
CA LYS A 41 -15.22 -4.37 -4.66
C LYS A 41 -14.53 -5.45 -3.84
N VAL A 42 -14.11 -5.08 -2.64
CA VAL A 42 -13.54 -5.98 -1.64
C VAL A 42 -14.36 -5.89 -0.35
N SER A 43 -14.45 -6.99 0.38
CA SER A 43 -15.18 -7.08 1.65
C SER A 43 -14.24 -7.29 2.84
N ALA A 44 -14.69 -6.93 4.03
CA ALA A 44 -13.93 -7.21 5.26
C ALA A 44 -13.72 -8.73 5.42
N GLY A 45 -12.46 -9.12 5.66
CA GLY A 45 -12.06 -10.53 5.77
C GLY A 45 -11.80 -11.23 4.43
N GLU A 46 -12.00 -10.56 3.30
CA GLU A 46 -11.62 -11.09 1.99
C GLU A 46 -10.09 -11.14 1.85
N GLU A 47 -9.59 -12.24 1.31
CA GLU A 47 -8.19 -12.35 0.91
C GLU A 47 -7.97 -11.59 -0.40
N ILE A 48 -7.26 -10.46 -0.31
CA ILE A 48 -7.05 -9.58 -1.47
C ILE A 48 -5.70 -9.78 -2.16
N ALA A 49 -4.73 -10.49 -1.56
CA ALA A 49 -3.43 -10.84 -2.15
C ALA A 49 -2.58 -11.63 -1.13
N TRP A 50 -1.46 -12.19 -1.59
CA TRP A 50 -0.37 -12.71 -0.77
C TRP A 50 0.88 -11.84 -0.96
N PHE A 51 1.79 -11.79 0.01
CA PHE A 51 3.10 -11.19 -0.23
C PHE A 51 4.00 -12.18 -0.99
N GLY A 52 4.79 -11.64 -1.92
CA GLY A 52 5.63 -12.38 -2.85
C GLY A 52 7.01 -12.71 -2.31
N ALA A 53 7.68 -13.60 -3.02
CA ALA A 53 9.04 -13.97 -2.72
C ALA A 53 10.04 -12.87 -3.13
N ARG A 54 11.28 -12.99 -2.63
CA ARG A 54 12.36 -12.01 -2.86
C ARG A 54 12.61 -11.67 -4.34
N HIS A 55 12.38 -12.61 -5.25
CA HIS A 55 12.67 -12.44 -6.68
C HIS A 55 11.63 -11.57 -7.42
N GLU A 56 10.47 -11.33 -6.82
CA GLU A 56 9.35 -10.59 -7.43
C GLU A 56 8.90 -9.37 -6.62
N ASN A 57 9.37 -9.24 -5.37
CA ASN A 57 8.93 -8.20 -4.45
C ASN A 57 9.84 -6.96 -4.41
N GLY A 58 10.78 -6.79 -5.36
CA GLY A 58 11.79 -5.72 -5.32
C GLY A 58 13.12 -6.14 -4.66
N GLY A 59 13.31 -7.42 -4.34
CA GLY A 59 14.56 -7.91 -3.75
C GLY A 59 14.60 -7.91 -2.22
N TRP A 60 13.46 -7.65 -1.59
CA TRP A 60 13.28 -7.60 -0.14
C TRP A 60 13.05 -9.00 0.45
N GLU A 61 13.35 -9.19 1.73
CA GLU A 61 12.86 -10.38 2.45
C GLU A 61 11.33 -10.40 2.43
N PRO A 62 10.66 -11.56 2.33
CA PRO A 62 9.19 -11.60 2.22
C PRO A 62 8.50 -10.96 3.43
N HIS A 63 7.79 -9.86 3.19
CA HIS A 63 7.03 -9.12 4.19
C HIS A 63 5.93 -8.28 3.51
N LEU A 64 5.04 -7.69 4.31
CA LEU A 64 4.06 -6.72 3.84
C LEU A 64 4.60 -5.30 4.03
N HIS A 65 4.63 -4.50 2.96
CA HIS A 65 4.67 -3.03 3.07
C HIS A 65 3.25 -2.50 3.13
N PHE A 66 2.92 -1.74 4.17
CA PHE A 66 1.59 -1.16 4.35
C PHE A 66 1.68 0.34 4.56
N GLN A 67 0.96 1.10 3.73
CA GLN A 67 0.96 2.56 3.76
C GLN A 67 -0.45 3.12 3.56
N LEU A 68 -0.75 4.19 4.29
CA LEU A 68 -1.98 4.94 4.13
C LEU A 68 -1.72 6.26 3.40
N SER A 69 -2.71 6.73 2.65
CA SER A 69 -2.71 8.07 2.06
C SER A 69 -4.11 8.69 2.09
N LEU A 70 -4.16 10.01 2.29
CA LEU A 70 -5.34 10.86 2.13
C LEU A 70 -5.38 11.56 0.77
N VAL A 71 -4.39 11.30 -0.09
CA VAL A 71 -4.29 11.81 -1.46
C VAL A 71 -4.47 10.64 -2.42
N GLU A 72 -5.28 10.83 -3.46
CA GLU A 72 -5.47 9.78 -4.47
C GLU A 72 -4.14 9.53 -5.20
N PRO A 73 -3.62 8.28 -5.19
CA PRO A 73 -2.41 7.97 -5.93
C PRO A 73 -2.67 8.07 -7.44
N GLY A 74 -1.79 8.78 -8.15
CA GLY A 74 -1.85 8.85 -9.61
C GLY A 74 -1.34 7.58 -10.31
N THR A 75 -0.64 6.71 -9.58
CA THR A 75 0.00 5.49 -10.10
C THR A 75 -0.07 4.35 -9.07
N HIS A 76 0.75 3.33 -9.23
CA HIS A 76 0.95 2.23 -8.29
C HIS A 76 1.89 2.59 -7.13
N ASP A 77 2.34 3.83 -7.05
CA ASP A 77 3.32 4.32 -6.08
C ASP A 77 2.69 5.32 -5.10
N LEU A 78 3.11 5.24 -3.84
CA LEU A 78 2.89 6.24 -2.80
C LEU A 78 4.26 6.58 -2.20
N PRO A 79 4.66 7.87 -2.17
CA PRO A 79 5.91 8.29 -1.55
C PRO A 79 6.04 7.80 -0.11
N GLY A 80 6.87 6.77 0.10
CA GLY A 80 7.18 6.23 1.43
C GLY A 80 8.34 6.95 2.13
N VAL A 81 9.12 7.72 1.37
CA VAL A 81 10.23 8.58 1.84
C VAL A 81 10.13 9.91 1.10
N VAL A 82 10.32 11.00 1.84
CA VAL A 82 10.27 12.36 1.28
C VAL A 82 11.51 13.14 1.68
N ALA A 83 11.79 14.23 0.95
CA ALA A 83 12.86 15.15 1.32
C ALA A 83 12.53 15.85 2.66
N PRO A 84 13.52 16.27 3.45
CA PRO A 84 13.28 16.93 4.74
C PRO A 84 12.33 18.12 4.68
N GLU A 85 12.38 18.89 3.59
CA GLU A 85 11.51 20.05 3.32
C GLU A 85 10.03 19.68 3.14
N ASP A 86 9.74 18.47 2.65
CA ASP A 86 8.37 18.00 2.38
C ASP A 86 7.74 17.29 3.58
N ARG A 87 8.50 17.11 4.67
CA ARG A 87 8.11 16.31 5.83
C ARG A 87 6.79 16.75 6.45
N GLU A 88 6.55 18.06 6.56
CA GLU A 88 5.31 18.57 7.18
C GLU A 88 4.08 18.18 6.36
N GLN A 89 4.14 18.33 5.04
CA GLN A 89 3.06 17.93 4.16
C GLN A 89 2.88 16.41 4.14
N ALA A 90 3.98 15.65 4.13
CA ALA A 90 3.91 14.19 4.16
C ALA A 90 3.20 13.64 5.42
N LEU A 91 3.36 14.28 6.58
CA LEU A 91 2.64 13.90 7.79
C LEU A 91 1.12 14.17 7.71
N LEU A 92 0.70 15.11 6.87
CA LEU A 92 -0.71 15.37 6.60
C LEU A 92 -1.27 14.39 5.56
N ASP A 93 -0.49 14.07 4.53
CA ASP A 93 -0.92 13.23 3.42
C ASP A 93 -0.89 11.74 3.74
N TYR A 94 0.06 11.28 4.57
CA TYR A 94 0.30 9.87 4.87
C TYR A 94 0.12 9.60 6.38
N PRO A 95 -1.10 9.28 6.83
CA PRO A 95 -1.38 9.08 8.24
C PRO A 95 -0.71 7.81 8.78
N ASP A 96 -0.56 7.77 10.11
CA ASP A 96 0.09 6.67 10.80
C ASP A 96 -0.62 5.31 10.55
N PRO A 97 0.07 4.30 9.98
CA PRO A 97 -0.55 3.00 9.68
C PRO A 97 -1.07 2.26 10.93
N ARG A 98 -0.58 2.62 12.13
CA ARG A 98 -1.08 2.06 13.41
C ARG A 98 -2.53 2.42 13.68
N LEU A 99 -3.09 3.42 13.01
CA LEU A 99 -4.53 3.71 13.07
C LEU A 99 -5.39 2.57 12.50
N VAL A 100 -4.81 1.74 11.63
CA VAL A 100 -5.48 0.56 11.05
C VAL A 100 -4.93 -0.74 11.62
N LEU A 101 -3.61 -0.86 11.71
CA LEU A 101 -2.96 -2.10 12.15
C LEU A 101 -2.94 -2.27 13.68
N GLY A 102 -3.29 -1.24 14.43
CA GLY A 102 -3.18 -1.23 15.88
C GLY A 102 -1.74 -1.06 16.37
N PRO A 103 -1.46 -1.38 17.65
CA PRO A 103 -0.12 -1.29 18.20
C PRO A 103 0.81 -2.29 17.51
N LEU A 104 1.72 -1.75 16.69
CA LEU A 104 2.85 -2.46 16.13
C LEU A 104 4.01 -2.30 17.11
N TYR A 105 4.51 -3.43 17.62
CA TYR A 105 5.59 -3.61 18.61
C TYR A 105 5.43 -2.91 19.98
#